data_AF-W9WPN2-F1
#
_entry.id   AF-W9WPN2-F1
#
_cell.length_a   1.000
_cell.length_b   1.000
_cell.length_c   1.000
_cell.angle_alpha   90.00
_cell.angle_beta   90.00
_cell.angle_gamma   90.00
#
_symmetry.space_group_name_H-M   'P 1'
#
loop_
_entity.id
_entity.type
_entity.pdbx_description
1 polymer ?
#
loop_
_entity_poly.entity_id
_entity_poly.type
_entity_poly.pdbx_seq_one_letter_code
_entity_poly.pdbx_strand_id
1 'polypeptide(L)'
;MLISSTNSILTDPKFVTSVAAISSGCRGPDCKSLFLPGGLELVLRADGTPLFDGKEPDDPVIIVHDAPGYQIEFSSQGFTFNTAVDCQVYGLPISALYACVAGRNNTIFSGFAIYSFDLMSSGACQSDVSWTKDLQASVAVNIYQRTSTVAYDRFNFSILSVESLGPAKVASDEDSVADLQKLFSIMYPQLTTILEDIETSIVKFDSSQAWTDLAYLASVYCLQAEITAAELFLNHGYPSWINGQRDILEGFLAIPVQFGTLLLQEIDKSVLLTGGLTTTASFARVSFRVRSEPWTLIMFTSVVSGLVICAVLPLVYAHWAAARRNAEPEPSPTLRAAFANGNPFDTSPPDTWRSLTSCLFGCCHRNRGKYSTALQSPTLGGGGISTHVVARRVTDKVLIAVDRDQHKLDHSSEGFVPGWEKGGIGSWPVGSPP
;
A
#
# COMPACT_ATOMS: atom_id res chain seq x y z
N MET A 1 -17.97 -9.98 27.03
CA MET A 1 -18.08 -10.14 25.56
C MET A 1 -18.42 -8.82 24.90
N LEU A 2 -19.18 -7.93 25.54
CA LEU A 2 -19.58 -6.68 24.93
C LEU A 2 -18.54 -5.52 25.17
N ILE A 3 -17.68 -5.49 26.22
CA ILE A 3 -16.70 -4.37 26.39
C ILE A 3 -15.72 -4.28 25.19
N SER A 4 -15.62 -5.41 24.47
CA SER A 4 -15.00 -5.56 23.14
C SER A 4 -15.99 -5.36 21.98
N SER A 5 -17.06 -4.59 22.10
CA SER A 5 -18.10 -4.50 21.06
C SER A 5 -18.48 -3.07 20.72
N THR A 6 -18.49 -2.11 21.65
CA THR A 6 -18.79 -0.72 21.28
C THR A 6 -17.64 -0.07 20.49
N ASN A 7 -16.39 -0.05 20.97
CA ASN A 7 -15.28 0.29 20.05
C ASN A 7 -14.94 -0.89 19.14
N SER A 8 -14.98 -2.11 19.70
CA SER A 8 -14.41 -3.25 19.02
C SER A 8 -15.29 -3.86 17.94
N ILE A 9 -16.58 -3.59 17.78
CA ILE A 9 -17.29 -4.08 16.58
C ILE A 9 -16.88 -3.31 15.32
N LEU A 10 -16.61 -2.01 15.47
CA LEU A 10 -16.17 -1.13 14.37
C LEU A 10 -14.67 -1.25 14.08
N THR A 11 -13.91 -1.90 14.95
CA THR A 11 -12.47 -2.15 14.75
C THR A 11 -12.11 -3.63 14.67
N ASP A 12 -13.03 -4.55 14.94
CA ASP A 12 -12.77 -6.00 14.86
C ASP A 12 -12.90 -6.44 13.39
N PRO A 13 -11.79 -6.87 12.77
CA PRO A 13 -11.79 -7.29 11.38
C PRO A 13 -12.69 -8.50 11.11
N LYS A 14 -13.23 -9.19 12.13
CA LYS A 14 -14.23 -10.26 11.95
C LYS A 14 -15.59 -9.75 11.49
N PHE A 15 -15.94 -8.52 11.83
CA PHE A 15 -17.29 -7.99 11.60
C PHE A 15 -17.32 -6.88 10.56
N VAL A 16 -16.22 -6.14 10.41
CA VAL A 16 -16.21 -4.92 9.61
C VAL A 16 -14.91 -4.73 8.85
N THR A 17 -15.02 -4.04 7.72
CA THR A 17 -13.86 -3.50 7.01
C THR A 17 -14.14 -2.10 6.49
N SER A 18 -13.10 -1.30 6.29
CA SER A 18 -13.24 0.04 5.72
C SER A 18 -13.43 -0.02 4.21
N VAL A 19 -14.37 0.76 3.68
CA VAL A 19 -14.67 0.86 2.24
C VAL A 19 -14.83 2.31 1.82
N ALA A 20 -14.71 2.59 0.52
CA ALA A 20 -14.89 3.94 0.00
C ALA A 20 -16.32 4.46 0.26
N ALA A 21 -16.42 5.71 0.73
CA ALA A 21 -17.69 6.38 0.97
C ALA A 21 -18.46 6.61 -0.35
N ILE A 22 -19.77 6.46 -0.26
CA ILE A 22 -20.78 6.72 -1.29
C ILE A 22 -21.35 8.12 -1.11
N SER A 23 -21.68 8.51 0.13
CA SER A 23 -22.32 9.80 0.37
C SER A 23 -21.34 10.95 0.10
N SER A 24 -21.88 12.05 -0.41
CA SER A 24 -21.08 13.27 -0.59
C SER A 24 -20.72 13.95 0.74
N GLY A 25 -21.49 13.68 1.80
CA GLY A 25 -21.31 14.22 3.15
C GLY A 25 -20.23 13.51 3.97
N CYS A 26 -19.92 12.25 3.67
CA CYS A 26 -18.85 11.53 4.34
C CYS A 26 -17.51 11.78 3.62
N ARG A 27 -16.83 12.88 3.99
CA ARG A 27 -15.49 13.22 3.49
C ARG A 27 -14.62 13.76 4.62
N GLY A 28 -13.31 13.54 4.53
CA GLY A 28 -12.34 14.05 5.48
C GLY A 28 -11.99 13.06 6.60
N PRO A 29 -11.20 13.50 7.59
CA PRO A 29 -10.67 12.62 8.65
C PRO A 29 -11.75 12.08 9.58
N ASP A 30 -12.86 12.80 9.69
CA ASP A 30 -13.97 12.50 10.59
C ASP A 30 -15.03 11.59 9.96
N CYS A 31 -14.83 11.17 8.70
CA CYS A 31 -15.72 10.24 7.99
C CYS A 31 -15.26 8.81 8.21
N LYS A 32 -16.18 7.94 8.66
CA LYS A 32 -15.97 6.50 8.69
C LYS A 32 -16.96 5.85 7.74
N SER A 33 -16.46 5.12 6.75
CA SER A 33 -17.27 4.35 5.81
C SER A 33 -16.87 2.89 5.95
N LEU A 34 -17.79 2.10 6.49
CA LEU A 34 -17.56 0.76 6.99
C LEU A 34 -18.52 -0.20 6.32
N PHE A 35 -18.05 -1.37 5.92
CA PHE A 35 -18.88 -2.42 5.36
C PHE A 35 -18.94 -3.61 6.32
N LEU A 36 -20.15 -4.03 6.63
CA LEU A 36 -20.52 -5.06 7.58
C LEU A 36 -21.19 -6.21 6.80
N PRO A 37 -20.41 -7.21 6.33
CA PRO A 37 -20.94 -8.36 5.60
C PRO A 37 -21.59 -9.43 6.49
N GLY A 38 -21.69 -9.18 7.79
CA GLY A 38 -21.97 -10.20 8.79
C GLY A 38 -20.71 -11.00 9.16
N GLY A 39 -20.84 -11.91 10.12
CA GLY A 39 -19.77 -12.81 10.52
C GLY A 39 -19.80 -14.12 9.75
N LEU A 40 -18.62 -14.73 9.53
CA LEU A 40 -18.52 -16.05 8.86
C LEU A 40 -19.27 -17.14 9.63
N GLU A 41 -19.40 -16.99 10.95
CA GLU A 41 -20.17 -17.87 11.82
C GLU A 41 -21.67 -17.91 11.48
N LEU A 42 -22.18 -16.92 10.75
CA LEU A 42 -23.58 -16.82 10.33
C LEU A 42 -23.84 -17.47 8.97
N VAL A 43 -22.79 -17.94 8.30
CA VAL A 43 -22.92 -18.61 7.01
C VAL A 43 -23.41 -20.04 7.24
N LEU A 44 -24.64 -20.29 6.80
CA LEU A 44 -25.26 -21.60 6.82
C LEU A 44 -25.27 -22.20 5.43
N ARG A 45 -25.23 -23.53 5.36
CA ARG A 45 -25.52 -24.28 4.14
C ARG A 45 -27.00 -24.12 3.77
N ALA A 46 -27.33 -24.42 2.51
CA ALA A 46 -28.70 -24.29 2.01
C ALA A 46 -29.74 -25.16 2.76
N ASP A 47 -29.28 -26.22 3.45
CA ASP A 47 -30.10 -27.07 4.31
C ASP A 47 -30.24 -26.52 5.75
N GLY A 48 -29.66 -25.36 6.04
CA GLY A 48 -29.66 -24.69 7.34
C GLY A 48 -28.63 -25.23 8.34
N THR A 49 -27.74 -26.13 7.92
CA THR A 49 -26.65 -26.63 8.77
C THR A 49 -25.46 -25.66 8.79
N PRO A 50 -24.63 -25.67 9.85
CA PRO A 50 -23.43 -24.84 9.91
C PRO A 50 -22.48 -25.10 8.73
N LEU A 51 -21.79 -24.06 8.26
CA LEU A 51 -20.77 -24.23 7.21
C LEU A 51 -19.67 -25.21 7.62
N PHE A 52 -19.30 -25.19 8.91
CA PHE A 52 -18.24 -26.00 9.53
C PHE A 52 -18.79 -27.27 10.20
N ASP A 53 -18.70 -28.41 9.50
CA ASP A 53 -19.06 -29.75 9.99
C ASP A 53 -17.84 -30.67 10.20
N GLY A 54 -16.64 -30.14 10.02
CA GLY A 54 -15.37 -30.87 10.21
C GLY A 54 -14.94 -31.67 8.98
N LYS A 55 -15.64 -31.55 7.85
CA LYS A 55 -15.30 -32.21 6.58
C LYS A 55 -14.77 -31.24 5.52
N GLU A 56 -14.49 -29.99 5.91
CA GLU A 56 -14.03 -28.96 5.01
C GLU A 56 -12.60 -29.23 4.52
N PRO A 57 -12.25 -28.83 3.28
CA PRO A 57 -10.86 -28.82 2.82
C PRO A 57 -9.94 -28.06 3.78
N ASP A 58 -8.66 -28.43 3.84
CA ASP A 58 -7.64 -27.77 4.67
C ASP A 58 -7.21 -26.37 4.16
N ASP A 59 -7.99 -25.79 3.25
CA ASP A 59 -7.71 -24.48 2.71
C ASP A 59 -8.02 -23.39 3.76
N PRO A 60 -7.12 -22.40 3.93
CA PRO A 60 -7.19 -21.44 5.03
C PRO A 60 -8.21 -20.31 4.81
N VAL A 61 -8.75 -20.16 3.59
CA VAL A 61 -9.63 -19.05 3.24
C VAL A 61 -10.95 -19.54 2.69
N ILE A 62 -12.02 -18.84 3.08
CA ILE A 62 -13.37 -19.02 2.54
C ILE A 62 -13.75 -17.74 1.83
N ILE A 63 -14.14 -17.85 0.57
CA ILE A 63 -14.65 -16.75 -0.24
C ILE A 63 -16.16 -16.92 -0.34
N VAL A 64 -16.90 -15.93 0.14
CA VAL A 64 -18.36 -15.85 0.04
C VAL A 64 -18.69 -14.84 -1.05
N HIS A 65 -19.30 -15.31 -2.14
CA HIS A 65 -19.65 -14.50 -3.32
C HIS A 65 -21.03 -13.89 -3.15
N ASP A 66 -21.18 -12.61 -3.48
CA ASP A 66 -22.44 -11.88 -3.32
C ASP A 66 -22.99 -11.93 -1.87
N ALA A 67 -22.09 -11.93 -0.88
CA ALA A 67 -22.42 -11.82 0.52
C ALA A 67 -23.25 -10.54 0.75
N PRO A 68 -24.49 -10.64 1.26
CA PRO A 68 -25.29 -9.49 1.62
C PRO A 68 -24.68 -8.79 2.83
N GLY A 69 -24.69 -7.46 2.83
CA GLY A 69 -24.17 -6.68 3.95
C GLY A 69 -24.66 -5.24 3.92
N TYR A 70 -24.32 -4.52 4.98
CA TYR A 70 -24.60 -3.09 5.11
C TYR A 70 -23.32 -2.28 5.06
N GLN A 71 -23.30 -1.25 4.23
CA GLN A 71 -22.31 -0.19 4.31
C GLN A 71 -22.90 0.94 5.17
N ILE A 72 -22.24 1.25 6.28
CA ILE A 72 -22.61 2.32 7.21
C ILE A 72 -21.59 3.45 7.07
N GLU A 73 -22.09 4.66 6.90
CA GLU A 73 -21.29 5.87 6.86
C GLU A 73 -21.61 6.76 8.05
N PHE A 74 -20.59 7.05 8.85
CA PHE A 74 -20.66 7.98 9.96
C PHE A 74 -19.94 9.28 9.61
N SER A 75 -20.61 10.41 9.87
CA SER A 75 -20.04 11.74 9.68
C SER A 75 -20.38 12.66 10.86
N SER A 76 -19.48 13.62 11.10
CA SER A 76 -19.72 14.70 12.05
C SER A 76 -20.87 15.59 11.56
N GLN A 77 -21.68 16.11 12.48
CA GLN A 77 -22.90 16.81 12.11
C GLN A 77 -23.29 17.86 13.16
N GLY A 78 -24.04 18.89 12.74
CA GLY A 78 -24.51 20.01 13.56
C GLY A 78 -26.04 20.16 13.62
N PHE A 79 -26.76 19.06 13.44
CA PHE A 79 -28.22 18.94 13.54
C PHE A 79 -28.69 19.34 14.93
N THR A 80 -29.74 20.14 14.94
CA THR A 80 -30.41 20.57 16.16
C THR A 80 -31.63 19.70 16.37
N PHE A 81 -31.60 18.86 17.40
CA PHE A 81 -32.71 17.99 17.78
C PHE A 81 -33.84 18.79 18.42
N ASN A 82 -35.08 18.41 18.13
CA ASN A 82 -36.23 18.84 18.90
C ASN A 82 -36.32 17.95 20.15
N THR A 83 -35.84 18.45 21.28
CA THR A 83 -35.73 17.67 22.52
C THR A 83 -37.05 17.11 23.04
N ALA A 84 -38.19 17.68 22.65
CA ALA A 84 -39.51 17.18 23.06
C ALA A 84 -40.02 16.00 22.22
N VAL A 85 -39.45 15.77 21.03
CA VAL A 85 -39.92 14.76 20.07
C VAL A 85 -38.83 13.73 19.77
N ASP A 86 -37.61 14.21 19.54
CA ASP A 86 -36.51 13.39 19.04
C ASP A 86 -35.75 12.70 20.19
N CYS A 87 -35.89 13.17 21.43
CA CYS A 87 -35.04 12.80 22.55
C CYS A 87 -35.81 12.22 23.73
N GLN A 88 -35.22 11.22 24.40
CA GLN A 88 -35.79 10.58 25.57
C GLN A 88 -34.70 10.05 26.51
N VAL A 89 -35.02 9.99 27.80
CA VAL A 89 -34.21 9.29 28.81
C VAL A 89 -34.68 7.84 28.89
N TYR A 90 -33.78 6.91 28.65
CA TYR A 90 -33.97 5.46 28.73
C TYR A 90 -33.26 4.89 29.97
N GLY A 91 -33.64 3.68 30.42
CA GLY A 91 -32.91 2.93 31.44
C GLY A 91 -33.43 3.06 32.87
N LEU A 92 -32.51 3.00 33.84
CA LEU A 92 -32.76 2.90 35.28
C LEU A 92 -32.19 4.11 36.06
N PRO A 93 -32.61 4.33 37.32
CA PRO A 93 -32.06 5.41 38.16
C PRO A 93 -30.54 5.34 38.39
N ILE A 94 -29.95 4.16 38.24
CA ILE A 94 -28.49 3.92 38.35
C ILE A 94 -27.82 3.67 36.99
N SER A 95 -28.58 3.68 35.90
CA SER A 95 -28.09 3.41 34.55
C SER A 95 -29.04 3.96 33.50
N ALA A 96 -28.96 5.27 33.25
CA ALA A 96 -29.77 5.97 32.26
C ALA A 96 -28.98 6.38 31.00
N LEU A 97 -29.66 6.47 29.86
CA LEU A 97 -29.11 6.98 28.61
C LEU A 97 -30.04 8.08 28.10
N TYR A 98 -29.51 9.27 27.81
CA TYR A 98 -30.27 10.29 27.11
C TYR A 98 -29.90 10.19 25.65
N ALA A 99 -30.82 9.74 24.82
CA ALA A 99 -30.57 9.57 23.40
C ALA A 99 -31.57 10.36 22.57
N CYS A 100 -31.07 10.95 21.50
CA CYS A 100 -31.84 11.65 20.49
C CYS A 100 -31.69 10.92 19.16
N VAL A 101 -32.80 10.75 18.43
CA VAL A 101 -32.81 10.16 17.08
C VAL A 101 -33.77 10.94 16.20
N ALA A 102 -33.33 11.31 15.00
CA ALA A 102 -34.16 11.97 14.00
C ALA A 102 -33.79 11.49 12.59
N GLY A 103 -34.76 11.51 11.66
CA GLY A 103 -34.55 11.11 10.27
C GLY A 103 -34.83 12.28 9.33
N ARG A 104 -33.90 12.55 8.39
CA ARG A 104 -34.12 13.50 7.29
C ARG A 104 -33.40 13.02 6.04
N ASN A 105 -34.09 13.02 4.89
CA ASN A 105 -33.48 12.72 3.58
C ASN A 105 -32.62 11.44 3.58
N ASN A 106 -33.15 10.33 4.12
CA ASN A 106 -32.46 9.05 4.25
C ASN A 106 -31.18 9.08 5.10
N THR A 107 -31.04 10.08 5.96
CA THR A 107 -29.95 10.19 6.94
C THR A 107 -30.55 10.14 8.33
N ILE A 108 -29.98 9.30 9.19
CA ILE A 108 -30.35 9.19 10.59
C ILE A 108 -29.38 10.05 11.38
N PHE A 109 -29.90 10.99 12.13
CA PHE A 109 -29.14 11.78 13.09
C PHE A 109 -29.34 11.15 14.45
N SER A 110 -28.24 10.89 15.15
CA SER A 110 -28.31 10.40 16.52
C SER A 110 -27.34 11.17 17.40
N GLY A 111 -27.72 11.36 18.64
CA GLY A 111 -26.84 11.90 19.66
C GLY A 111 -27.16 11.30 21.01
N PHE A 112 -26.19 11.35 21.91
CA PHE A 112 -26.39 10.86 23.26
C PHE A 112 -25.67 11.71 24.29
N ALA A 113 -26.13 11.59 25.53
CA ALA A 113 -25.38 11.93 26.73
C ALA A 113 -25.48 10.77 27.71
N ILE A 114 -24.51 10.66 28.61
CA ILE A 114 -24.51 9.77 29.78
C ILE A 114 -24.36 10.65 31.03
N TYR A 115 -25.00 10.21 32.11
CA TYR A 115 -24.89 10.83 33.43
C TYR A 115 -23.46 10.73 34.01
N SER A 116 -23.14 11.55 35.02
CA SER A 116 -21.87 11.47 35.73
C SER A 116 -21.85 10.33 36.76
N PHE A 117 -20.67 9.82 37.09
CA PHE A 117 -20.51 8.78 38.12
C PHE A 117 -21.18 9.15 39.47
N ASP A 118 -21.17 10.44 39.83
CA ASP A 118 -21.82 10.92 41.06
C ASP A 118 -23.34 10.68 41.03
N LEU A 119 -24.01 11.00 39.91
CA LEU A 119 -25.43 10.74 39.72
C LEU A 119 -25.73 9.23 39.76
N MET A 120 -24.86 8.42 39.17
CA MET A 120 -24.95 6.96 39.24
C MET A 120 -24.93 6.45 40.68
N SER A 121 -23.94 6.89 41.45
CA SER A 121 -23.69 6.41 42.82
C SER A 121 -24.81 6.78 43.79
N SER A 122 -25.53 7.87 43.50
CA SER A 122 -26.69 8.33 44.26
C SER A 122 -28.03 7.79 43.73
N GLY A 123 -28.03 7.07 42.60
CA GLY A 123 -29.25 6.58 41.96
C GLY A 123 -30.15 7.71 41.44
N ALA A 124 -29.56 8.82 41.02
CA ALA A 124 -30.27 10.03 40.62
C ALA A 124 -30.30 10.26 39.09
N CYS A 125 -29.90 9.28 38.27
CA CYS A 125 -29.76 9.48 36.82
C CYS A 125 -31.08 9.84 36.12
N GLN A 126 -32.22 9.44 36.68
CA GLN A 126 -33.56 9.77 36.14
C GLN A 126 -34.24 10.95 36.84
N SER A 127 -33.94 11.18 38.11
CA SER A 127 -34.56 12.27 38.88
C SER A 127 -33.86 13.60 38.64
N ASP A 128 -32.54 13.59 38.45
CA ASP A 128 -31.74 14.73 38.02
C ASP A 128 -31.40 14.58 36.53
N VAL A 129 -32.10 15.34 35.69
CA VAL A 129 -31.89 15.39 34.24
C VAL A 129 -31.00 16.55 33.81
N SER A 130 -30.22 17.16 34.72
CA SER A 130 -29.34 18.29 34.37
C SER A 130 -28.26 17.93 33.35
N TRP A 131 -27.89 16.66 33.26
CA TRP A 131 -26.94 16.10 32.30
C TRP A 131 -27.50 15.92 30.88
N THR A 132 -28.81 16.16 30.66
CA THR A 132 -29.45 16.06 29.34
C THR A 132 -29.48 17.39 28.57
N LYS A 133 -28.93 18.46 29.16
CA LYS A 133 -28.92 19.81 28.55
C LYS A 133 -28.12 19.87 27.26
N ASP A 134 -26.98 19.20 27.24
CA ASP A 134 -26.06 19.17 26.12
C ASP A 134 -25.75 17.72 25.75
N LEU A 135 -25.69 17.42 24.46
CA LEU A 135 -25.26 16.12 23.97
C LEU A 135 -23.74 16.01 24.07
N GLN A 136 -23.25 14.89 24.57
CA GLN A 136 -21.81 14.61 24.64
C GLN A 136 -21.25 14.24 23.28
N ALA A 137 -22.03 13.55 22.45
CA ALA A 137 -21.69 13.25 21.08
C ALA A 137 -22.92 13.23 20.18
N SER A 138 -22.68 13.47 18.89
CA SER A 138 -23.71 13.37 17.88
C SER A 138 -23.10 13.00 16.53
N VAL A 139 -23.84 12.21 15.73
CA VAL A 139 -23.39 11.68 14.44
C VAL A 139 -24.53 11.61 13.45
N ALA A 140 -24.18 11.71 12.17
CA ALA A 140 -25.07 11.41 11.05
C ALA A 140 -24.68 10.04 10.50
N VAL A 141 -25.69 9.20 10.30
CA VAL A 141 -25.58 7.82 9.87
C VAL A 141 -26.35 7.65 8.56
N ASN A 142 -25.66 7.17 7.53
CA ASN A 142 -26.27 6.70 6.30
C ASN A 142 -26.04 5.20 6.19
N ILE A 143 -27.12 4.45 5.93
CA ILE A 143 -27.06 2.98 5.85
C ILE A 143 -27.41 2.57 4.42
N TYR A 144 -26.56 1.75 3.81
CA TYR A 144 -26.73 1.24 2.46
C TYR A 144 -26.68 -0.29 2.47
N GLN A 145 -27.70 -0.94 1.93
CA GLN A 145 -27.67 -2.37 1.64
C GLN A 145 -26.87 -2.62 0.35
N ARG A 146 -25.94 -3.57 0.39
CA ARG A 146 -25.10 -3.97 -0.75
C ARG A 146 -24.79 -5.47 -0.72
N THR A 147 -24.30 -5.99 -1.83
CA THR A 147 -23.65 -7.30 -1.90
C THR A 147 -22.16 -7.12 -2.15
N SER A 148 -21.35 -8.10 -1.80
CA SER A 148 -19.91 -8.10 -2.10
C SER A 148 -19.33 -9.51 -2.12
N THR A 149 -18.15 -9.67 -2.73
CA THR A 149 -17.35 -10.88 -2.54
C THR A 149 -16.42 -10.66 -1.34
N VAL A 150 -16.57 -11.50 -0.31
CA VAL A 150 -15.81 -11.36 0.93
C VAL A 150 -14.93 -12.58 1.13
N ALA A 151 -13.63 -12.36 1.36
CA ALA A 151 -12.71 -13.40 1.74
C ALA A 151 -12.51 -13.37 3.26
N TYR A 152 -12.69 -14.52 3.91
CA TYR A 152 -12.48 -14.70 5.34
C TYR A 152 -11.36 -15.69 5.62
N ASP A 153 -10.64 -15.47 6.72
CA ASP A 153 -9.74 -16.46 7.30
C ASP A 153 -10.56 -17.52 8.06
N ARG A 154 -10.37 -18.78 7.70
CA ARG A 154 -11.11 -19.91 8.27
C ARG A 154 -10.83 -20.12 9.76
N PHE A 155 -9.66 -19.76 10.26
CA PHE A 155 -9.23 -20.10 11.62
C PHE A 155 -9.67 -19.06 12.64
N ASN A 156 -9.73 -17.78 12.26
CA ASN A 156 -10.07 -16.69 13.17
C ASN A 156 -11.31 -15.89 12.76
N PHE A 157 -11.90 -16.19 11.60
CA PHE A 157 -13.08 -15.56 11.01
C PHE A 157 -12.91 -14.08 10.61
N SER A 158 -11.67 -13.60 10.56
CA SER A 158 -11.38 -12.22 10.12
C SER A 158 -11.63 -12.04 8.63
N ILE A 159 -12.17 -10.88 8.26
CA ILE A 159 -12.29 -10.41 6.90
C ILE A 159 -10.89 -10.08 6.39
N LEU A 160 -10.45 -10.81 5.38
CA LEU A 160 -9.16 -10.61 4.70
C LEU A 160 -9.27 -9.57 3.59
N SER A 161 -10.36 -9.62 2.81
CA SER A 161 -10.64 -8.66 1.76
C SER A 161 -12.13 -8.60 1.43
N VAL A 162 -12.55 -7.43 0.93
CA VAL A 162 -13.86 -7.21 0.32
C VAL A 162 -13.64 -6.69 -1.09
N GLU A 163 -14.23 -7.38 -2.05
CA GLU A 163 -14.13 -7.11 -3.48
C GLU A 163 -15.52 -7.03 -4.10
N SER A 164 -15.61 -6.49 -5.31
CA SER A 164 -16.85 -6.52 -6.10
C SER A 164 -18.08 -5.98 -5.37
N LEU A 165 -17.96 -4.83 -4.68
CA LEU A 165 -19.10 -4.17 -4.03
C LEU A 165 -20.19 -3.84 -5.07
N GLY A 166 -21.32 -4.54 -4.98
CA GLY A 166 -22.51 -4.35 -5.81
C GLY A 166 -23.14 -2.96 -5.61
N PRO A 167 -24.18 -2.58 -6.36
CA PRO A 167 -24.79 -1.25 -6.25
C PRO A 167 -25.33 -0.95 -4.85
N ALA A 168 -25.22 0.32 -4.42
CA ALA A 168 -25.74 0.77 -3.14
C ALA A 168 -27.25 1.04 -3.20
N LYS A 169 -28.01 0.37 -2.32
CA LYS A 169 -29.41 0.67 -2.07
C LYS A 169 -29.55 1.31 -0.70
N VAL A 170 -30.16 2.49 -0.63
CA VAL A 170 -30.43 3.16 0.64
C VAL A 170 -31.30 2.24 1.51
N ALA A 171 -30.87 2.04 2.76
CA ALA A 171 -31.57 1.22 3.75
C ALA A 171 -31.96 2.02 5.01
N SER A 172 -31.58 3.29 5.09
CA SER A 172 -32.05 4.23 6.12
C SER A 172 -33.25 5.02 5.60
N ASP A 173 -34.35 5.00 6.35
CA ASP A 173 -35.57 5.77 6.10
C ASP A 173 -36.07 6.45 7.40
N GLU A 174 -37.21 7.13 7.33
CA GLU A 174 -37.81 7.77 8.52
C GLU A 174 -38.38 6.74 9.51
N ASP A 175 -38.83 5.57 9.05
CA ASP A 175 -39.34 4.50 9.90
C ASP A 175 -38.21 3.87 10.75
N SER A 176 -36.99 3.87 10.23
CA SER A 176 -35.77 3.45 10.93
C SER A 176 -35.53 4.24 12.23
N VAL A 177 -36.07 5.47 12.35
CA VAL A 177 -35.99 6.28 13.57
C VAL A 177 -36.80 5.62 14.70
N ALA A 178 -38.03 5.20 14.39
CA ALA A 178 -38.91 4.56 15.36
C ALA A 178 -38.32 3.21 15.80
N ASP A 179 -37.72 2.46 14.87
CA ASP A 179 -37.03 1.21 15.18
C ASP A 179 -35.82 1.41 16.11
N LEU A 180 -35.02 2.46 15.87
CA LEU A 180 -33.90 2.81 16.76
C LEU A 180 -34.37 3.25 18.16
N GLN A 181 -35.43 4.06 18.25
CA GLN A 181 -36.01 4.45 19.54
C GLN A 181 -36.58 3.25 20.30
N LYS A 182 -37.23 2.32 19.58
CA LYS A 182 -37.71 1.06 20.15
C LYS A 182 -36.55 0.20 20.64
N LEU A 183 -35.48 0.11 19.86
CA LEU A 183 -34.26 -0.60 20.24
C LEU A 183 -33.62 0.00 21.50
N PHE A 184 -33.54 1.34 21.62
CA PHE A 184 -33.07 1.97 22.86
C PHE A 184 -33.97 1.62 24.05
N SER A 185 -35.28 1.55 23.85
CA SER A 185 -36.24 1.13 24.88
C SER A 185 -36.04 -0.33 25.32
N ILE A 186 -35.64 -1.21 24.39
CA ILE A 186 -35.35 -2.62 24.68
C ILE A 186 -34.00 -2.78 25.39
N MET A 187 -32.97 -2.08 24.92
CA MET A 187 -31.61 -2.17 25.49
C MET A 187 -31.48 -1.43 26.83
N TYR A 188 -32.29 -0.40 27.04
CA TYR A 188 -32.36 0.42 28.24
C TYR A 188 -33.81 0.48 28.74
N PRO A 189 -34.38 -0.64 29.22
CA PRO A 189 -35.75 -0.69 29.69
C PRO A 189 -35.92 0.13 30.97
N GLN A 190 -37.13 0.63 31.19
CA GLN A 190 -37.48 1.33 32.41
C GLN A 190 -37.66 0.36 33.58
N LEU A 191 -37.47 0.83 34.81
CA LEU A 191 -37.60 0.01 36.01
C LEU A 191 -39.00 -0.64 36.10
N THR A 192 -40.04 0.09 35.72
CA THR A 192 -41.42 -0.41 35.68
C THR A 192 -41.56 -1.61 34.75
N THR A 193 -40.98 -1.54 33.55
CA THR A 193 -40.97 -2.65 32.59
C THR A 193 -40.27 -3.88 33.16
N ILE A 194 -39.11 -3.70 33.82
CA ILE A 194 -38.41 -4.82 34.45
C ILE A 194 -39.25 -5.45 35.56
N LEU A 195 -39.93 -4.65 36.38
CA LEU A 195 -40.78 -5.15 37.46
C LEU A 195 -42.00 -5.91 36.92
N GLU A 196 -42.64 -5.38 35.87
CA GLU A 196 -43.76 -6.03 35.18
C GLU A 196 -43.35 -7.35 34.52
N ASP A 197 -42.17 -7.38 33.89
CA ASP A 197 -41.60 -8.60 33.29
C ASP A 197 -41.34 -9.64 34.38
N ILE A 198 -40.71 -9.27 35.50
CA ILE A 198 -40.46 -10.16 36.64
C ILE A 198 -41.78 -10.67 37.23
N GLU A 199 -42.77 -9.80 37.45
CA GLU A 199 -44.08 -10.20 37.97
C GLU A 199 -44.75 -11.19 37.02
N THR A 200 -44.71 -10.92 35.72
CA THR A 200 -45.28 -11.80 34.70
C THR A 200 -44.57 -13.15 34.65
N SER A 201 -43.24 -13.18 34.66
CA SER A 201 -42.45 -14.41 34.67
C SER A 201 -42.61 -15.21 35.97
N ILE A 202 -42.88 -14.57 37.12
CA ILE A 202 -43.20 -15.27 38.37
C ILE A 202 -44.60 -15.88 38.30
N VAL A 203 -45.60 -15.13 37.83
CA VAL A 203 -47.00 -15.59 37.78
C VAL A 203 -47.21 -16.66 36.70
N LYS A 204 -46.51 -16.54 35.56
CA LYS A 204 -46.58 -17.47 34.42
C LYS A 204 -45.28 -18.23 34.24
N PHE A 205 -44.67 -18.69 35.34
CA PHE A 205 -43.37 -19.35 35.29
C PHE A 205 -43.42 -20.60 34.40
N ASP A 206 -42.81 -20.48 33.22
CA ASP A 206 -42.54 -21.56 32.31
C ASP A 206 -41.05 -21.88 32.38
N SER A 207 -40.72 -23.07 32.91
CA SER A 207 -39.32 -23.51 33.05
C SER A 207 -38.58 -23.61 31.71
N SER A 208 -39.32 -23.68 30.60
CA SER A 208 -38.73 -23.64 29.25
C SER A 208 -38.37 -22.23 28.79
N GLN A 209 -39.01 -21.18 29.33
CA GLN A 209 -38.76 -19.77 28.99
C GLN A 209 -37.86 -19.05 30.01
N ALA A 210 -37.77 -19.55 31.23
CA ALA A 210 -36.98 -18.93 32.31
C ALA A 210 -35.52 -18.64 31.93
N TRP A 211 -34.91 -19.50 31.11
CA TRP A 211 -33.53 -19.28 30.63
C TRP A 211 -33.45 -18.15 29.60
N THR A 212 -34.46 -18.02 28.73
CA THR A 212 -34.55 -16.97 27.72
C THR A 212 -34.75 -15.60 28.39
N ASP A 213 -35.64 -15.52 29.38
CA ASP A 213 -35.89 -14.30 30.14
C ASP A 213 -34.63 -13.86 30.94
N LEU A 214 -33.93 -14.82 31.55
CA LEU A 214 -32.68 -14.54 32.26
C LEU A 214 -31.57 -14.10 31.30
N ALA A 215 -31.47 -14.72 30.12
CA ALA A 215 -30.52 -14.32 29.09
C ALA A 215 -30.81 -12.91 28.57
N TYR A 216 -32.09 -12.58 28.37
CA TYR A 216 -32.52 -11.23 28.02
C TYR A 216 -32.11 -10.21 29.08
N LEU A 217 -32.45 -10.44 30.35
CA LEU A 217 -32.11 -9.53 31.44
C LEU A 217 -30.59 -9.38 31.61
N ALA A 218 -29.84 -10.47 31.48
CA ALA A 218 -28.37 -10.44 31.50
C ALA A 218 -27.80 -9.62 30.34
N SER A 219 -28.39 -9.70 29.14
CA SER A 219 -27.96 -8.92 27.98
C SER A 219 -28.19 -7.41 28.16
N VAL A 220 -29.33 -7.03 28.74
CA VAL A 220 -29.65 -5.64 29.11
C VAL A 220 -28.63 -5.11 30.12
N TYR A 221 -28.37 -5.83 31.21
CA TYR A 221 -27.39 -5.40 32.21
C TYR A 221 -25.97 -5.33 31.65
N CYS A 222 -25.61 -6.24 30.73
CA CYS A 222 -24.35 -6.11 30.02
C CYS A 222 -24.33 -4.78 29.25
N LEU A 223 -25.27 -4.53 28.34
CA LEU A 223 -25.33 -3.29 27.54
C LEU A 223 -25.30 -1.99 28.36
N GLN A 224 -25.85 -2.01 29.56
CA GLN A 224 -25.83 -0.88 30.49
C GLN A 224 -24.45 -0.66 31.13
N ALA A 225 -23.83 -1.74 31.63
CA ALA A 225 -22.49 -1.70 32.21
C ALA A 225 -21.42 -1.28 31.19
N GLU A 226 -21.66 -1.59 29.92
CA GLU A 226 -20.79 -1.32 28.78
C GLU A 226 -20.56 0.15 28.49
N ILE A 227 -21.64 0.89 28.32
CA ILE A 227 -21.57 2.32 28.01
C ILE A 227 -20.94 3.06 29.18
N THR A 228 -21.29 2.66 30.40
CA THR A 228 -20.67 3.16 31.62
C THR A 228 -19.17 2.86 31.67
N ALA A 229 -18.76 1.64 31.34
CA ALA A 229 -17.36 1.25 31.31
C ALA A 229 -16.59 1.98 30.20
N ALA A 230 -17.18 2.14 29.01
CA ALA A 230 -16.59 2.86 27.89
C ALA A 230 -16.31 4.33 28.27
N GLU A 231 -17.26 5.00 28.91
CA GLU A 231 -17.07 6.37 29.41
C GLU A 231 -15.96 6.44 30.47
N LEU A 232 -15.91 5.46 31.38
CA LEU A 232 -14.86 5.40 32.41
C LEU A 232 -13.47 5.21 31.79
N PHE A 233 -13.33 4.30 30.83
CA PHE A 233 -12.06 4.06 30.16
C PHE A 233 -11.63 5.25 29.27
N LEU A 234 -12.59 5.95 28.65
CA LEU A 234 -12.33 7.16 27.89
C LEU A 234 -11.70 8.24 28.78
N ASN A 235 -12.29 8.47 29.95
CA ASN A 235 -11.81 9.46 30.92
C ASN A 235 -10.47 9.06 31.59
N HIS A 236 -10.11 7.78 31.58
CA HIS A 236 -8.87 7.26 32.16
C HIS A 236 -7.78 6.87 31.14
N GLY A 237 -7.89 7.36 29.90
CA GLY A 237 -6.76 7.40 28.96
C GLY A 237 -6.51 6.12 28.16
N TYR A 238 -7.55 5.35 27.85
CA TYR A 238 -7.41 4.23 26.91
C TYR A 238 -7.27 4.74 25.46
N PRO A 239 -6.19 4.35 24.73
CA PRO A 239 -5.79 5.01 23.47
C PRO A 239 -6.64 4.66 22.24
N SER A 240 -7.67 3.81 22.36
CA SER A 240 -8.44 3.32 21.21
C SER A 240 -9.60 4.23 20.77
N TRP A 241 -10.03 5.20 21.59
CA TRP A 241 -11.10 6.15 21.22
C TRP A 241 -10.51 7.49 20.80
N ILE A 242 -10.06 7.57 19.55
CA ILE A 242 -9.42 8.76 19.00
C ILE A 242 -10.42 9.93 18.93
N ASN A 243 -11.71 9.65 18.66
CA ASN A 243 -12.76 10.68 18.58
C ASN A 243 -13.62 10.79 19.85
N GLY A 244 -13.17 10.18 20.96
CA GLY A 244 -13.85 10.25 22.25
C GLY A 244 -15.23 9.60 22.26
N GLN A 245 -16.22 10.28 22.88
CA GLN A 245 -17.59 9.77 23.04
C GLN A 245 -18.27 9.46 21.69
N ARG A 246 -17.83 10.10 20.60
CA ARG A 246 -18.35 9.83 19.26
C ARG A 246 -18.12 8.38 18.84
N ASP A 247 -16.95 7.82 19.12
CA ASP A 247 -16.64 6.44 18.76
C ASP A 247 -17.54 5.45 19.52
N ILE A 248 -17.94 5.78 20.75
CA ILE A 248 -18.89 5.00 21.56
C ILE A 248 -20.27 4.99 20.90
N LEU A 249 -20.76 6.16 20.45
CA LEU A 249 -22.06 6.26 19.75
C LEU A 249 -22.08 5.46 18.45
N GLU A 250 -21.06 5.64 17.62
CA GLU A 250 -20.97 4.95 16.32
C GLU A 250 -20.99 3.44 16.51
N GLY A 251 -20.22 2.95 17.50
CA GLY A 251 -20.23 1.57 17.94
C GLY A 251 -21.60 1.06 18.34
N PHE A 252 -22.26 1.80 19.23
CA PHE A 252 -23.59 1.47 19.73
C PHE A 252 -24.64 1.41 18.61
N LEU A 253 -24.59 2.33 17.65
CA LEU A 253 -25.49 2.37 16.49
C LEU A 253 -25.22 1.26 15.47
N ALA A 254 -24.02 0.67 15.46
CA ALA A 254 -23.67 -0.42 14.56
C ALA A 254 -24.14 -1.80 15.06
N ILE A 255 -24.31 -1.98 16.38
CA ILE A 255 -24.74 -3.25 16.99
C ILE A 255 -26.01 -3.81 16.34
N PRO A 256 -27.11 -3.04 16.17
CA PRO A 256 -28.34 -3.56 15.59
C PRO A 256 -28.19 -3.94 14.12
N VAL A 257 -27.35 -3.20 13.39
CA VAL A 257 -27.10 -3.48 11.98
C VAL A 257 -26.29 -4.77 11.82
N GLN A 258 -25.28 -4.98 12.67
CA GLN A 258 -24.44 -6.18 12.64
C GLN A 258 -25.20 -7.43 13.09
N PHE A 259 -25.95 -7.35 14.19
CA PHE A 259 -26.60 -8.52 14.79
C PHE A 259 -28.08 -8.68 14.41
N GLY A 260 -28.69 -7.71 13.74
CA GLY A 260 -30.08 -7.81 13.31
C GLY A 260 -30.32 -9.00 12.38
N THR A 261 -29.36 -9.29 11.50
CA THR A 261 -29.44 -10.47 10.62
C THR A 261 -29.28 -11.78 11.40
N LEU A 262 -28.38 -11.83 12.39
CA LEU A 262 -28.21 -12.96 13.30
C LEU A 262 -29.53 -13.27 14.03
N LEU A 263 -30.16 -12.23 14.59
CA LEU A 263 -31.43 -12.34 15.28
C LEU A 263 -32.53 -12.91 14.37
N LEU A 264 -32.58 -12.45 13.11
CA LEU A 264 -33.52 -12.99 12.12
C LEU A 264 -33.27 -14.48 11.83
N GLN A 265 -32.01 -14.95 11.81
CA GLN A 265 -31.72 -16.38 11.62
C GLN A 265 -32.23 -17.25 12.77
N GLU A 266 -32.18 -16.74 14.00
CA GLU A 266 -32.67 -17.47 15.17
C GLU A 266 -34.20 -17.45 15.27
N ILE A 267 -34.84 -16.34 14.87
CA ILE A 267 -36.30 -16.22 14.94
C ILE A 267 -36.99 -17.00 13.83
N ASP A 268 -36.52 -16.88 12.57
CA ASP A 268 -37.16 -17.53 11.44
C ASP A 268 -36.18 -17.84 10.30
N LYS A 269 -35.63 -19.06 10.33
CA LYS A 269 -34.76 -19.58 9.27
C LYS A 269 -35.45 -19.61 7.89
N SER A 270 -36.77 -19.71 7.84
CA SER A 270 -37.50 -19.82 6.57
C SER A 270 -37.52 -18.50 5.78
N VAL A 271 -37.53 -17.36 6.49
CA VAL A 271 -37.45 -16.02 5.89
C VAL A 271 -36.12 -15.85 5.14
N LEU A 272 -35.02 -16.37 5.67
CA LEU A 272 -33.70 -16.28 5.03
C LEU A 272 -33.57 -17.18 3.81
N LEU A 273 -34.14 -18.39 3.89
CA LEU A 273 -34.09 -19.36 2.80
C LEU A 273 -34.96 -18.96 1.60
N THR A 274 -36.03 -18.19 1.83
CA THR A 274 -36.95 -17.72 0.78
C THR A 274 -36.70 -16.29 0.32
N GLY A 275 -36.01 -15.47 1.12
CA GLY A 275 -35.81 -14.03 0.89
C GLY A 275 -34.71 -13.63 -0.10
N GLY A 276 -34.13 -14.57 -0.85
CA GLY A 276 -33.07 -14.26 -1.83
C GLY A 276 -31.71 -13.89 -1.22
N LEU A 277 -31.45 -14.30 0.03
CA LEU A 277 -30.16 -14.12 0.73
C LEU A 277 -29.19 -15.29 0.50
N THR A 278 -29.49 -16.15 -0.47
CA THR A 278 -28.65 -17.28 -0.85
C THR A 278 -27.38 -16.77 -1.52
N THR A 279 -26.24 -17.07 -0.91
CA THR A 279 -24.90 -16.80 -1.40
C THR A 279 -24.20 -18.11 -1.82
N THR A 280 -23.09 -18.01 -2.54
CA THR A 280 -22.22 -19.17 -2.81
C THR A 280 -20.89 -18.99 -2.10
N ALA A 281 -20.38 -20.06 -1.48
CA ALA A 281 -19.10 -20.05 -0.82
C ALA A 281 -18.13 -21.02 -1.49
N SER A 282 -16.85 -20.67 -1.52
CA SER A 282 -15.78 -21.48 -2.08
C SER A 282 -14.53 -21.43 -1.20
N PHE A 283 -13.79 -22.53 -1.13
CA PHE A 283 -12.52 -22.59 -0.42
C PHE A 283 -11.38 -22.12 -1.32
N ALA A 284 -10.44 -21.38 -0.74
CA ALA A 284 -9.32 -20.79 -1.46
C ALA A 284 -8.05 -20.77 -0.61
N ARG A 285 -6.91 -20.56 -1.28
CA ARG A 285 -5.62 -20.31 -0.62
C ARG A 285 -5.25 -18.86 -0.78
N VAL A 286 -4.87 -18.22 0.31
CA VAL A 286 -4.26 -16.90 0.26
C VAL A 286 -2.77 -17.04 -0.04
N SER A 287 -2.28 -16.27 -1.01
CA SER A 287 -0.84 -16.01 -1.13
C SER A 287 -0.62 -14.55 -0.83
N PHE A 288 -0.01 -14.24 0.31
CA PHE A 288 0.43 -12.89 0.61
C PHE A 288 1.58 -12.53 -0.35
N ARG A 289 1.24 -11.88 -1.45
CA ARG A 289 2.24 -11.24 -2.29
C ARG A 289 2.45 -9.85 -1.70
N VAL A 290 3.67 -9.59 -1.23
CA VAL A 290 4.07 -8.24 -0.83
C VAL A 290 3.93 -7.35 -2.06
N ARG A 291 2.82 -6.60 -2.14
CA ARG A 291 2.61 -5.61 -3.18
C ARG A 291 3.29 -4.35 -2.68
N SER A 292 4.50 -4.09 -3.18
CA SER A 292 5.19 -2.83 -2.90
C SER A 292 4.30 -1.66 -3.30
N GLU A 293 4.27 -0.62 -2.49
CA GLU A 293 3.51 0.59 -2.82
C GLU A 293 3.96 1.14 -4.19
N PRO A 294 3.06 1.76 -4.98
CA PRO A 294 3.39 2.25 -6.31
C PRO A 294 4.64 3.17 -6.32
N TRP A 295 4.85 3.96 -5.26
CA TRP A 295 6.01 4.84 -5.15
C TRP A 295 7.32 4.04 -5.07
N THR A 296 7.33 2.90 -4.37
CA THR A 296 8.52 2.04 -4.24
C THR A 296 8.91 1.48 -5.60
N LEU A 297 7.92 1.07 -6.40
CA LEU A 297 8.14 0.61 -7.79
C LEU A 297 8.66 1.74 -8.67
N ILE A 298 8.09 2.94 -8.57
CA ILE A 298 8.54 4.11 -9.34
C ILE A 298 9.97 4.50 -8.97
N MET A 299 10.31 4.52 -7.68
CA MET A 299 11.66 4.84 -7.20
C MET A 299 12.67 3.79 -7.68
N PHE A 300 12.36 2.52 -7.48
CA PHE A 300 13.22 1.43 -7.92
C PHE A 300 13.45 1.47 -9.45
N THR A 301 12.38 1.59 -10.23
CA THR A 301 12.48 1.65 -11.70
C THR A 301 13.23 2.89 -12.18
N SER A 302 13.07 4.05 -11.53
CA SER A 302 13.79 5.28 -11.86
C SER A 302 15.28 5.17 -11.58
N VAL A 303 15.67 4.62 -10.42
CA VAL A 303 17.07 4.41 -10.05
C VAL A 303 17.73 3.39 -10.98
N VAL A 304 17.08 2.26 -11.24
CA VAL A 304 17.60 1.23 -12.15
C VAL A 304 17.73 1.79 -13.57
N SER A 305 16.72 2.53 -14.06
CA SER A 305 16.79 3.16 -15.38
C SER A 305 17.93 4.17 -15.46
N GLY A 306 18.12 4.98 -14.42
CA GLY A 306 19.24 5.92 -14.33
C GLY A 306 20.60 5.21 -14.40
N LEU A 307 20.77 4.10 -13.66
CA LEU A 307 21.99 3.30 -13.70
C LEU A 307 22.25 2.69 -15.08
N VAL A 308 21.21 2.17 -15.73
CA VAL A 308 21.30 1.62 -17.09
C VAL A 308 21.68 2.71 -18.09
N ILE A 309 21.06 3.88 -18.03
CA ILE A 309 21.39 5.02 -18.89
C ILE A 309 22.84 5.46 -18.67
N CYS A 310 23.28 5.58 -17.42
CA CYS A 310 24.66 5.93 -17.06
C CYS A 310 25.69 4.88 -17.53
N ALA A 311 25.31 3.60 -17.66
CA ALA A 311 26.19 2.56 -18.20
C ALA A 311 26.22 2.53 -19.74
N VAL A 312 25.07 2.76 -20.38
CA VAL A 312 24.93 2.69 -21.84
C VAL A 312 25.50 3.95 -22.51
N LEU A 313 25.30 5.14 -21.95
CA LEU A 313 25.76 6.39 -22.56
C LEU A 313 27.30 6.43 -22.81
N PRO A 314 28.17 6.02 -21.85
CA PRO A 314 29.61 5.96 -22.09
C PRO A 314 30.00 4.93 -23.16
N LEU A 315 29.29 3.80 -23.24
CA LEU A 315 29.55 2.78 -24.27
C LEU A 315 29.19 3.30 -25.66
N VAL A 316 28.03 3.96 -25.79
CA VAL A 316 27.61 4.60 -27.04
C VAL A 316 28.59 5.71 -27.42
N TYR A 317 29.00 6.54 -26.45
CA TYR A 317 30.00 7.59 -26.66
C TYR A 317 31.35 7.03 -27.11
N ALA A 318 31.85 5.99 -26.45
CA ALA A 318 33.11 5.33 -26.79
C ALA A 318 33.05 4.72 -28.20
N HIS A 319 31.93 4.08 -28.56
CA HIS A 319 31.72 3.53 -29.90
C HIS A 319 31.71 4.63 -30.97
N TRP A 320 30.98 5.72 -30.72
CA TRP A 320 30.93 6.87 -31.62
C TRP A 320 32.30 7.55 -31.78
N ALA A 321 33.04 7.71 -30.68
CA ALA A 321 34.40 8.26 -30.68
C ALA A 321 35.39 7.36 -31.45
N ALA A 322 35.27 6.03 -31.31
CA ALA A 322 36.06 5.07 -32.08
C ALA A 322 35.72 5.13 -33.58
N ALA A 323 34.44 5.22 -33.94
CA ALA A 323 34.00 5.35 -35.33
C ALA A 323 34.56 6.62 -36.00
N ARG A 324 34.66 7.74 -35.26
CA ARG A 324 35.29 8.98 -35.78
C ARG A 324 36.80 8.87 -35.99
N ARG A 325 37.51 8.04 -35.20
CA ARG A 325 38.96 7.85 -35.34
C ARG A 325 39.35 6.98 -36.53
N ASN A 326 38.42 6.23 -37.10
CA ASN A 326 38.65 5.40 -38.28
C ASN A 326 38.61 6.17 -39.61
N ALA A 327 38.66 7.50 -39.58
CA ALA A 327 39.16 8.24 -40.73
C ALA A 327 40.66 7.93 -40.85
N GLU A 328 41.00 6.85 -41.55
CA GLU A 328 42.39 6.48 -41.82
C GLU A 328 43.11 7.73 -42.36
N PRO A 329 44.17 8.21 -41.67
CA PRO A 329 44.95 9.31 -42.21
C PRO A 329 45.48 8.87 -43.56
N GLU A 330 45.17 9.61 -44.63
CA GLU A 330 45.65 9.28 -45.96
C GLU A 330 47.18 9.12 -45.90
N PRO A 331 47.73 7.95 -46.30
CA PRO A 331 49.15 7.72 -46.22
C PRO A 331 49.88 8.75 -47.09
N SER A 332 50.91 9.37 -46.52
CA SER A 332 51.74 10.39 -47.18
C SER A 332 52.07 9.98 -48.62
N PRO A 333 51.90 10.87 -49.61
CA PRO A 333 52.23 10.57 -51.00
C PRO A 333 53.71 10.17 -51.15
N THR A 334 54.59 10.66 -50.27
CA THR A 334 56.01 10.30 -50.22
C THR A 334 56.22 8.83 -49.84
N LEU A 335 55.45 8.32 -48.86
CA LEU A 335 55.50 6.91 -48.49
C LEU A 335 54.97 6.02 -49.61
N ARG A 336 53.86 6.40 -50.27
CA ARG A 336 53.36 5.65 -51.45
C ARG A 336 54.42 5.57 -52.56
N ALA A 337 55.09 6.68 -52.86
CA ALA A 337 56.14 6.72 -53.88
C ALA A 337 57.36 5.87 -53.51
N ALA A 338 57.78 5.87 -52.24
CA ALA A 338 58.93 5.09 -51.78
C ALA A 338 58.73 3.56 -51.87
N PHE A 339 57.48 3.09 -51.75
CA PHE A 339 57.14 1.66 -51.84
C PHE A 339 56.57 1.24 -53.21
N ALA A 340 56.36 2.17 -54.15
CA ALA A 340 55.79 1.86 -55.47
C ALA A 340 56.64 0.89 -56.29
N ASN A 341 57.96 0.88 -56.09
CA ASN A 341 58.92 0.07 -56.85
C ASN A 341 59.47 -1.13 -56.06
N GLY A 342 58.76 -1.60 -55.03
CA GLY A 342 59.21 -2.66 -54.12
C GLY A 342 59.83 -2.10 -52.84
N ASN A 343 60.06 -2.95 -51.83
CA ASN A 343 60.61 -2.53 -50.55
C ASN A 343 62.06 -2.08 -50.73
N PRO A 344 62.39 -0.78 -50.57
CA PRO A 344 63.75 -0.28 -50.78
C PRO A 344 64.75 -0.79 -49.73
N PHE A 345 64.26 -1.49 -48.71
CA PHE A 345 65.06 -2.08 -47.62
C PHE A 345 65.23 -3.60 -47.73
N ASP A 346 64.73 -4.24 -48.80
CA ASP A 346 65.04 -5.64 -49.06
C ASP A 346 66.50 -5.76 -49.48
N THR A 347 67.35 -6.15 -48.53
CA THR A 347 68.74 -6.51 -48.82
C THR A 347 68.76 -7.77 -49.67
N SER A 348 69.54 -7.77 -50.77
CA SER A 348 69.81 -8.97 -51.56
C SER A 348 70.20 -10.14 -50.64
N PRO A 349 69.74 -11.37 -50.94
CA PRO A 349 69.99 -12.53 -50.08
C PRO A 349 71.49 -12.66 -49.82
N PRO A 350 71.90 -12.93 -48.56
CA PRO A 350 73.31 -12.96 -48.21
C PRO A 350 74.04 -14.06 -49.00
N ASP A 351 75.09 -13.69 -49.73
CA ASP A 351 76.00 -14.63 -50.39
C ASP A 351 76.51 -15.65 -49.36
N THR A 352 76.06 -16.90 -49.53
CA THR A 352 76.24 -18.03 -48.60
C THR A 352 77.70 -18.49 -48.45
N TRP A 353 78.65 -17.90 -49.16
CA TRP A 353 80.05 -18.36 -49.21
C TRP A 353 81.01 -17.70 -48.22
N ARG A 354 80.60 -16.70 -47.42
CA ARG A 354 81.46 -16.07 -46.39
C ARG A 354 81.29 -16.61 -44.95
N SER A 355 80.43 -17.60 -44.73
CA SER A 355 80.11 -18.10 -43.38
C SER A 355 80.94 -19.30 -42.90
N LEU A 356 81.86 -19.85 -43.70
CA LEU A 356 82.62 -21.06 -43.34
C LEU A 356 83.99 -20.81 -42.70
N THR A 357 84.52 -19.59 -42.72
CA THR A 357 85.85 -19.28 -42.16
C THR A 357 85.83 -18.52 -40.83
N SER A 358 84.65 -18.13 -40.32
CA SER A 358 84.52 -17.36 -39.07
C SER A 358 84.17 -18.20 -37.82
N CYS A 359 84.14 -19.54 -37.91
CA CYS A 359 83.83 -20.42 -36.76
C CYS A 359 85.05 -21.05 -36.06
N LEU A 360 86.29 -20.75 -36.46
CA LEU A 360 87.48 -21.40 -35.87
C LEU A 360 88.31 -20.54 -34.91
N PHE A 361 88.00 -19.25 -34.72
CA PHE A 361 88.58 -18.44 -33.65
C PHE A 361 87.51 -17.60 -32.98
N GLY A 362 87.15 -17.99 -31.75
CA GLY A 362 86.08 -17.38 -30.98
C GLY A 362 86.37 -15.94 -30.58
N CYS A 363 85.35 -15.09 -30.72
CA CYS A 363 85.05 -13.95 -29.86
C CYS A 363 83.60 -13.51 -30.11
N CYS A 364 82.78 -13.46 -29.06
CA CYS A 364 81.39 -13.02 -29.10
C CYS A 364 81.29 -11.53 -29.49
N HIS A 365 80.82 -11.22 -30.70
CA HIS A 365 80.47 -9.85 -31.08
C HIS A 365 78.96 -9.61 -30.97
N ARG A 366 78.60 -8.75 -30.01
CA ARG A 366 77.27 -8.18 -29.78
C ARG A 366 76.80 -7.46 -31.06
N ASN A 367 75.75 -7.97 -31.69
CA ASN A 367 75.16 -7.40 -32.91
C ASN A 367 74.47 -6.06 -32.58
N ARG A 368 75.16 -4.93 -32.79
CA ARG A 368 74.51 -3.61 -32.81
C ARG A 368 73.64 -3.54 -34.07
N GLY A 369 72.34 -3.33 -33.87
CA GLY A 369 71.36 -3.18 -34.95
C GLY A 369 71.84 -2.17 -35.99
N LYS A 370 72.03 -2.66 -37.22
CA LYS A 370 72.41 -1.82 -38.36
C LYS A 370 71.18 -0.99 -38.76
N TYR A 371 71.31 0.33 -38.67
CA TYR A 371 70.37 1.25 -39.30
C TYR A 371 70.63 1.20 -40.80
N SER A 372 69.65 0.77 -41.59
CA SER A 372 69.70 0.91 -43.05
C SER A 372 68.96 2.19 -43.42
N THR A 373 69.68 3.28 -43.59
CA THR A 373 69.15 4.49 -44.24
C THR A 373 69.26 4.29 -45.75
N ALA A 374 68.13 4.06 -46.42
CA ALA A 374 68.08 4.11 -47.87
C ALA A 374 67.95 5.58 -48.28
N LEU A 375 69.05 6.18 -48.76
CA LEU A 375 68.94 7.44 -49.50
C LEU A 375 68.31 7.13 -50.85
N GLN A 376 67.16 7.72 -51.16
CA GLN A 376 66.78 7.86 -52.55
C GLN A 376 67.77 8.83 -53.21
N SER A 377 68.36 8.40 -54.33
CA SER A 377 69.21 9.24 -55.15
C SER A 377 68.43 10.49 -55.56
N PRO A 378 69.01 11.70 -55.47
CA PRO A 378 68.36 12.89 -55.99
C PRO A 378 68.08 12.69 -57.48
N THR A 379 66.84 12.92 -57.89
CA THR A 379 66.46 13.06 -59.28
C THR A 379 67.30 14.19 -59.89
N LEU A 380 68.01 13.89 -60.98
CA LEU A 380 68.84 14.85 -61.69
C LEU A 380 67.96 16.00 -62.21
N GLY A 381 68.08 17.18 -61.60
CA GLY A 381 67.53 18.44 -62.11
C GLY A 381 66.50 19.10 -61.20
N GLY A 382 66.98 19.82 -60.19
CA GLY A 382 66.17 20.72 -59.36
C GLY A 382 66.62 20.67 -57.90
N GLY A 383 66.94 21.82 -57.31
CA GLY A 383 67.40 21.96 -55.91
C GLY A 383 66.29 21.61 -54.90
N GLY A 384 65.91 20.33 -54.85
CA GLY A 384 64.90 19.77 -53.96
C GLY A 384 65.52 19.25 -52.67
N ILE A 385 64.87 19.58 -51.55
CA ILE A 385 65.14 19.07 -50.21
C ILE A 385 65.13 17.54 -50.26
N SER A 386 66.20 16.89 -49.79
CA SER A 386 66.31 15.44 -49.76
C SER A 386 65.29 14.88 -48.76
N THR A 387 64.21 14.29 -49.24
CA THR A 387 63.21 13.64 -48.40
C THR A 387 63.78 12.36 -47.82
N HIS A 388 63.91 12.29 -46.50
CA HIS A 388 64.50 11.14 -45.82
C HIS A 388 63.40 10.27 -45.20
N VAL A 389 63.02 9.18 -45.89
CA VAL A 389 62.25 8.11 -45.27
C VAL A 389 63.19 7.25 -44.44
N VAL A 390 63.03 7.29 -43.12
CA VAL A 390 63.81 6.44 -42.21
C VAL A 390 62.95 5.24 -41.85
N ALA A 391 63.41 4.05 -42.24
CA ALA A 391 62.77 2.82 -41.80
C ALA A 391 63.59 2.11 -40.74
N ARG A 392 62.89 1.57 -39.74
CA ARG A 392 63.43 0.67 -38.74
C ARG A 392 62.68 -0.65 -38.81
N ARG A 393 63.44 -1.73 -39.02
CA ARG A 393 62.91 -3.08 -38.88
C ARG A 393 62.74 -3.38 -37.39
N VAL A 394 61.51 -3.66 -36.98
CA VAL A 394 61.16 -3.97 -35.58
C VAL A 394 61.19 -5.49 -35.36
N THR A 395 60.72 -6.24 -36.35
CA THR A 395 60.81 -7.72 -36.39
C THR A 395 61.07 -8.17 -37.82
N ASP A 396 61.37 -9.45 -38.03
CA ASP A 396 61.61 -10.00 -39.37
C ASP A 396 60.42 -9.80 -40.33
N LYS A 397 59.22 -9.54 -39.79
CA LYS A 397 57.99 -9.32 -40.57
C LYS A 397 57.44 -7.90 -40.48
N VAL A 398 58.02 -7.00 -39.67
CA VAL A 398 57.49 -5.65 -39.43
C VAL A 398 58.56 -4.60 -39.66
N LEU A 399 58.31 -3.71 -40.62
CA LEU A 399 59.10 -2.53 -40.92
C LEU A 399 58.28 -1.28 -40.57
N ILE A 400 58.81 -0.39 -39.76
CA ILE A 400 58.20 0.93 -39.50
C ILE A 400 58.97 1.95 -40.33
N ALA A 401 58.31 2.57 -41.31
CA ALA A 401 58.86 3.67 -42.10
C ALA A 401 58.23 5.00 -41.66
N VAL A 402 59.05 5.98 -41.37
CA VAL A 402 58.61 7.33 -40.96
C VAL A 402 59.09 8.33 -42.00
N ASP A 403 58.15 9.08 -42.57
CA ASP A 403 58.43 10.29 -43.35
C ASP A 403 58.81 11.41 -42.38
N ARG A 404 60.09 11.79 -42.37
CA ARG A 404 60.61 12.74 -41.38
C ARG A 404 60.22 14.19 -41.65
N ASP A 405 59.79 14.50 -42.87
CA ASP A 405 59.50 15.88 -43.28
C ASP A 405 58.06 16.28 -42.95
N GLN A 406 57.14 15.31 -42.87
CA GLN A 406 55.75 15.55 -42.47
C GLN A 406 55.64 16.01 -41.00
N HIS A 407 56.53 15.51 -40.13
CA HIS A 407 56.54 15.87 -38.71
C HIS A 407 57.01 17.31 -38.42
N LYS A 408 57.67 17.98 -39.40
CA LYS A 408 58.03 19.41 -39.28
C LYS A 408 56.88 20.34 -39.67
N LEU A 409 55.95 19.89 -40.50
CA LEU A 409 54.78 20.69 -40.90
C LEU A 409 53.72 20.70 -39.80
N ASP A 410 53.47 19.57 -39.12
CA ASP A 410 52.45 19.46 -38.09
C ASP A 410 52.79 20.17 -36.76
N HIS A 411 54.05 20.56 -36.53
CA HIS A 411 54.43 21.35 -35.36
C HIS A 411 54.46 22.87 -35.61
N SER A 412 54.09 23.33 -36.81
CA SER A 412 54.01 24.77 -37.14
C SER A 412 52.60 25.36 -37.03
N SER A 413 51.58 24.55 -36.72
CA SER A 413 50.26 25.03 -36.32
C SER A 413 50.15 25.10 -34.80
N GLU A 414 50.74 26.17 -34.22
CA GLU A 414 50.34 26.65 -32.90
C GLU A 414 48.86 27.06 -32.92
N GLY A 415 48.00 26.10 -32.58
CA GLY A 415 46.60 26.31 -32.24
C GLY A 415 46.47 26.60 -30.75
N PHE A 416 46.27 27.88 -30.44
CA PHE A 416 45.82 28.45 -29.18
C PHE A 416 44.84 27.53 -28.40
N VAL A 417 45.23 27.06 -27.21
CA VAL A 417 44.34 26.39 -26.26
C VAL A 417 43.91 27.40 -25.20
N PRO A 418 42.65 27.86 -25.16
CA PRO A 418 42.17 28.69 -24.07
C PRO A 418 41.74 27.85 -22.87
N GLY A 419 42.27 28.22 -21.70
CA GLY A 419 41.57 28.27 -20.41
C GLY A 419 40.93 26.99 -19.87
N TRP A 420 41.65 26.28 -18.99
CA TRP A 420 41.02 25.52 -17.91
C TRP A 420 41.04 26.36 -16.64
N GLU A 421 39.89 26.96 -16.33
CA GLU A 421 39.60 27.56 -15.03
C GLU A 421 39.51 26.47 -13.95
N LYS A 422 40.21 26.72 -12.84
CA LYS A 422 40.01 26.03 -11.58
C LYS A 422 38.71 26.51 -10.93
N GLY A 423 37.66 25.68 -10.96
CA GLY A 423 36.63 25.65 -9.92
C GLY A 423 36.79 24.33 -9.17
N GLY A 424 36.90 24.26 -7.86
CA GLY A 424 36.17 25.01 -6.85
C GLY A 424 35.36 23.99 -6.04
N ILE A 425 35.80 23.78 -4.80
CA ILE A 425 35.33 22.77 -3.84
C ILE A 425 33.83 22.95 -3.55
N GLY A 426 33.08 21.84 -3.49
CA GLY A 426 31.69 21.79 -3.05
C GLY A 426 31.37 20.51 -2.31
N SER A 427 31.43 20.57 -0.98
CA SER A 427 31.04 19.56 0.01
C SER A 427 29.54 19.26 -0.02
N TRP A 428 29.16 17.99 0.11
CA TRP A 428 27.78 17.55 0.38
C TRP A 428 27.60 17.16 1.85
N PRO A 429 26.47 17.54 2.50
CA PRO A 429 26.22 17.20 3.89
C PRO A 429 25.65 15.78 4.04
N VAL A 430 26.12 15.13 5.10
CA VAL A 430 25.60 13.88 5.65
C VAL A 430 24.27 14.18 6.35
N GLY A 431 23.19 13.57 5.88
CA GLY A 431 21.90 13.52 6.57
C GLY A 431 21.59 12.08 6.97
N SER A 432 21.51 11.83 8.27
CA SER A 432 21.04 10.59 8.89
C SER A 432 19.53 10.42 8.73
N PRO A 433 18.99 9.19 8.62
CA PRO A 433 17.54 8.98 8.67
C PRO A 433 17.06 8.61 10.10
N PRO A 434 15.75 8.81 10.36
CA PRO A 434 15.08 8.46 11.62
C PRO A 434 14.93 6.96 11.86
#